data_AF-A0A938B0C2-F1
#
_entry.id   AF-A0A938B0C2-F1
#
_cell.length_a   1.000
_cell.length_b   1.000
_cell.length_c   1.000
_cell.angle_alpha   90.00
_cell.angle_beta   90.00
_cell.angle_gamma   90.00
#
_symmetry.space_group_name_H-M   'P 1'
#
loop_
_entity.id
_entity.type
_entity.pdbx_description
1 polymer ?
#
loop_
_entity_poly.entity_id
_entity_poly.type
_entity_poly.pdbx_seq_one_letter_code
_entity_poly.pdbx_strand_id
1 'polypeptide(L)'
;MNKWKYVLLAALLCGCFSRHTYITHERFDSVQVGDPISVIVDEAGEPYAQRKMKNGEIEYEYIENFSRGTVLIYENHYFFLVKDGKIVNKKMVQKQEDPYDLIYQDDPNHHYYP
;
A
#
# COMPACT_ATOMS: atom_id res chain seq x y z
N MET A 1 37.60 -30.85 -2.88
CA MET A 1 36.14 -31.04 -2.69
C MET A 1 35.57 -29.85 -1.90
N ASN A 2 35.73 -28.61 -2.37
CA ASN A 2 35.48 -27.42 -1.52
C ASN A 2 34.68 -26.31 -2.25
N LYS A 3 34.44 -26.45 -3.56
CA LYS A 3 33.79 -25.42 -4.39
C LYS A 3 32.29 -25.26 -4.09
N TRP A 4 31.63 -26.30 -3.58
CA TRP A 4 30.21 -26.29 -3.25
C TRP A 4 29.87 -25.38 -2.06
N LYS A 5 30.81 -25.22 -1.11
CA LYS A 5 30.61 -24.38 0.08
C LYS A 5 30.45 -22.90 -0.29
N TYR A 6 31.17 -22.42 -1.29
CA TYR A 6 31.09 -21.04 -1.76
C TYR A 6 29.81 -20.77 -2.58
N VAL A 7 29.29 -21.78 -3.28
CA VAL A 7 28.03 -21.67 -4.04
C VAL A 7 26.83 -21.58 -3.10
N LEU A 8 26.80 -22.37 -2.02
CA LEU A 8 25.76 -22.28 -0.99
C LEU A 8 25.82 -20.93 -0.23
N LEU A 9 27.02 -20.40 0.03
CA LEU A 9 27.18 -19.09 0.66
C LEU A 9 26.73 -17.94 -0.25
N ALA A 10 26.99 -18.04 -1.56
CA ALA A 10 26.55 -17.03 -2.53
C ALA A 10 25.02 -17.04 -2.74
N ALA A 11 24.38 -18.22 -2.73
CA ALA A 11 22.92 -18.33 -2.83
C ALA A 11 22.18 -17.72 -1.63
N LEU A 12 22.81 -17.73 -0.44
CA LEU A 12 22.24 -17.16 0.79
C LEU A 12 22.25 -15.62 0.81
N LEU A 13 23.08 -14.98 -0.01
CA LEU A 13 23.21 -13.51 -0.10
C LEU A 13 22.35 -12.88 -1.21
N CYS A 14 21.69 -13.68 -2.05
CA CYS A 14 20.76 -13.20 -3.08
C CYS A 14 19.30 -13.09 -2.58
N GLY A 15 19.07 -13.26 -1.28
CA GLY A 15 17.73 -13.18 -0.69
C GLY A 15 17.28 -11.74 -0.44
N CYS A 16 16.14 -11.39 -1.05
CA CYS A 16 15.23 -10.30 -0.69
C CYS A 16 15.66 -8.84 -0.97
N PHE A 17 15.63 -8.46 -2.25
CA PHE A 17 15.15 -7.12 -2.63
C PHE A 17 13.73 -7.23 -3.19
N SER A 18 12.75 -7.56 -2.34
CA SER A 18 11.35 -7.35 -2.71
C SER A 18 11.08 -5.86 -2.55
N ARG A 19 11.23 -5.10 -3.63
CA ARG A 19 10.89 -3.68 -3.67
C ARG A 19 9.37 -3.57 -3.64
N HIS A 20 8.79 -3.54 -2.45
CA HIS A 20 7.44 -3.05 -2.25
C HIS A 20 7.50 -1.52 -2.41
N THR A 21 7.31 -1.04 -3.63
CA THR A 21 6.96 0.37 -3.85
C THR A 21 5.49 0.52 -3.50
N TYR A 22 5.11 1.63 -2.86
CA TYR A 22 3.74 1.97 -2.53
C TYR A 22 3.19 2.95 -3.57
N ILE A 23 1.88 2.95 -3.78
CA ILE A 23 1.23 4.02 -4.55
C ILE A 23 1.24 5.29 -3.70
N THR A 24 1.72 6.38 -4.28
CA THR A 24 1.60 7.72 -3.72
C THR A 24 0.44 8.46 -4.33
N HIS A 25 -0.01 9.53 -3.66
CA HIS A 25 -1.00 10.46 -4.21
C HIS A 25 -0.61 11.00 -5.60
N GLU A 26 0.64 11.45 -5.78
CA GLU A 26 1.14 11.96 -7.05
C GLU A 26 1.06 10.89 -8.16
N ARG A 27 1.43 9.64 -7.83
CA ARG A 27 1.35 8.54 -8.80
C ARG A 27 -0.11 8.24 -9.13
N PHE A 28 -0.98 8.16 -8.14
CA PHE A 28 -2.42 7.97 -8.36
C PHE A 28 -3.01 9.03 -9.30
N ASP A 29 -2.62 10.30 -9.13
CA ASP A 29 -3.11 11.40 -9.97
C ASP A 29 -2.64 11.26 -11.42
N SER A 30 -1.40 10.83 -11.63
CA SER A 30 -0.83 10.64 -12.96
C SER A 30 -1.45 9.48 -13.76
N VAL A 31 -2.05 8.48 -13.10
CA VAL A 31 -2.72 7.35 -13.76
C VAL A 31 -3.99 7.83 -14.48
N GLN A 32 -4.16 7.43 -15.72
CA GLN A 32 -5.32 7.79 -16.53
C GLN A 32 -6.26 6.60 -16.73
N VAL A 33 -7.54 6.91 -16.99
CA VAL A 33 -8.50 5.91 -17.44
C VAL A 33 -8.06 5.42 -18.82
N GLY A 34 -8.05 4.10 -19.00
CA GLY A 34 -7.53 3.41 -20.19
C GLY A 34 -6.13 2.83 -19.99
N ASP A 35 -5.40 3.28 -18.96
CA ASP A 35 -4.08 2.71 -18.64
C ASP A 35 -4.21 1.23 -18.25
N PRO A 36 -3.22 0.40 -18.60
CA PRO A 36 -3.20 -0.99 -18.18
C PRO A 36 -2.91 -1.09 -16.67
N ILE A 37 -3.67 -1.93 -15.96
CA ILE A 37 -3.44 -2.15 -14.53
C ILE A 37 -2.05 -2.76 -14.25
N SER A 38 -1.49 -3.49 -15.22
CA SER A 38 -0.19 -4.13 -15.08
C SER A 38 0.92 -3.12 -14.81
N VAL A 39 0.86 -1.91 -15.37
CA VAL A 39 1.86 -0.86 -15.10
C VAL A 39 1.87 -0.48 -13.63
N ILE A 40 0.69 -0.42 -13.00
CA ILE A 40 0.58 -0.12 -11.57
C ILE A 40 1.09 -1.29 -10.74
N VAL A 41 0.77 -2.53 -11.12
CA VAL A 41 1.23 -3.73 -10.41
C VAL A 41 2.75 -3.91 -10.53
N ASP A 42 3.32 -3.63 -11.70
CA ASP A 42 4.77 -3.73 -11.93
C ASP A 42 5.54 -2.67 -11.14
N GLU A 43 4.97 -1.46 -11.01
CA GLU A 43 5.60 -0.35 -10.29
C GLU A 43 5.38 -0.42 -8.78
N ALA A 44 4.15 -0.68 -8.33
CA ALA A 44 3.72 -0.59 -6.93
C ALA A 44 3.39 -1.94 -6.28
N GLY A 45 3.63 -3.05 -6.98
CA GLY A 45 3.35 -4.38 -6.49
C GLY A 45 1.86 -4.73 -6.45
N GLU A 46 1.58 -5.87 -5.81
CA GLU A 46 0.23 -6.37 -5.66
C GLU A 46 -0.62 -5.41 -4.80
N PRO A 47 -1.90 -5.21 -5.15
CA PRO A 47 -2.80 -4.39 -4.35
C PRO A 47 -3.02 -5.02 -2.97
N TYR A 48 -3.38 -4.16 -2.01
CA TYR A 48 -3.81 -4.60 -0.68
C TYR A 48 -5.04 -5.52 -0.77
N ALA A 49 -6.00 -5.20 -1.64
CA ALA A 49 -7.17 -6.04 -1.88
C ALA A 49 -7.63 -6.01 -3.33
N GLN A 50 -8.22 -7.12 -3.78
CA GLN A 50 -8.91 -7.23 -5.06
C GLN A 50 -10.34 -7.72 -4.84
N ARG A 51 -11.33 -7.00 -5.37
CA ARG A 51 -12.75 -7.35 -5.25
C ARG A 51 -13.39 -7.49 -6.63
N LYS A 52 -13.99 -8.65 -6.90
CA LYS A 52 -14.77 -8.86 -8.13
C LYS A 52 -16.15 -8.22 -7.99
N MET A 53 -16.51 -7.38 -8.95
CA MET A 53 -17.80 -6.71 -9.04
C MET A 53 -18.80 -7.53 -9.86
N LYS A 54 -20.09 -7.27 -9.65
CA LYS A 54 -21.19 -8.03 -10.30
C LYS A 54 -21.21 -7.89 -11.83
N ASN A 55 -20.64 -6.82 -12.37
CA ASN A 55 -20.57 -6.49 -13.79
C ASN A 55 -19.30 -7.06 -14.49
N GLY A 56 -18.52 -7.90 -13.80
CA GLY A 56 -17.28 -8.48 -14.32
C GLY A 56 -16.05 -7.58 -14.18
N GLU A 57 -16.19 -6.40 -13.57
CA GLU A 57 -15.07 -5.53 -13.23
C GLU A 57 -14.36 -6.02 -11.97
N ILE A 58 -13.09 -5.64 -11.81
CA ILE A 58 -12.27 -5.96 -10.65
C ILE A 58 -11.81 -4.65 -10.04
N GLU A 59 -12.11 -4.44 -8.77
CA GLU A 59 -11.62 -3.29 -8.00
C GLU A 59 -10.31 -3.65 -7.29
N TYR A 60 -9.27 -2.89 -7.58
CA TYR A 60 -7.95 -2.97 -6.96
C TYR A 60 -7.86 -1.87 -5.91
N GLU A 61 -7.49 -2.22 -4.68
CA GLU A 61 -7.32 -1.28 -3.58
C GLU A 61 -5.85 -1.22 -3.16
N TYR A 62 -5.31 -0.01 -3.12
CA TYR A 62 -4.00 0.31 -2.56
C TYR A 62 -4.18 1.28 -1.41
N ILE A 63 -3.32 1.18 -0.39
CA ILE A 63 -3.39 2.01 0.81
C ILE A 63 -2.04 2.69 1.01
N GLU A 64 -2.07 4.01 1.18
CA GLU A 64 -0.92 4.82 1.60
C GLU A 64 -1.17 5.36 3.01
N ASN A 65 -0.28 5.01 3.94
CA ASN A 65 -0.38 5.42 5.34
C ASN A 65 0.51 6.63 5.60
N PHE A 66 -0.08 7.70 6.16
CA PHE A 66 0.66 8.85 6.65
C PHE A 66 0.72 8.81 8.17
N SER A 67 1.89 8.46 8.70
CA SER A 67 2.16 8.44 10.14
C SER A 67 3.16 9.52 10.55
N ARG A 68 3.03 9.96 11.81
CA ARG A 68 4.04 10.78 12.51
C ARG A 68 4.46 10.03 13.76
N GLY A 69 5.67 9.48 13.72
CA GLY A 69 6.14 8.57 14.76
C GLY A 69 5.29 7.30 14.79
N THR A 70 4.72 6.98 15.95
CA THR A 70 3.82 5.83 16.14
C THR A 70 2.35 6.14 15.87
N VAL A 71 2.02 7.41 15.59
CA VAL A 71 0.63 7.86 15.40
C VAL A 71 0.31 7.87 13.92
N LEU A 72 -0.70 7.11 13.52
CA LEU A 72 -1.31 7.21 12.19
C LEU A 72 -2.12 8.51 12.13
N ILE A 73 -1.82 9.38 11.18
CA ILE A 73 -2.56 10.63 10.99
C ILE A 73 -3.75 10.39 10.06
N TYR A 74 -3.50 9.77 8.91
CA TYR A 74 -4.55 9.37 7.95
C TYR A 74 -4.04 8.30 6.98
N GLU A 75 -4.99 7.63 6.34
CA GLU A 75 -4.79 6.66 5.26
C GLU A 75 -5.44 7.17 3.97
N ASN A 76 -4.72 7.10 2.86
CA ASN A 76 -5.32 7.28 1.54
C ASN A 76 -5.59 5.90 0.94
N HIS A 77 -6.86 5.60 0.68
CA HIS A 77 -7.27 4.42 -0.07
C HIS A 77 -7.47 4.78 -1.54
N TYR A 78 -6.69 4.16 -2.41
CA TYR A 78 -6.76 4.30 -3.85
C TYR A 78 -7.45 3.09 -4.47
N PHE A 79 -8.54 3.33 -5.17
CA PHE A 79 -9.32 2.31 -5.85
C PHE A 79 -9.19 2.47 -7.35
N PHE A 80 -8.82 1.39 -8.04
CA PHE A 80 -8.87 1.30 -9.50
C PHE A 80 -9.89 0.24 -9.89
N LEU A 81 -10.88 0.64 -10.67
CA LEU A 81 -11.84 -0.28 -11.26
C LEU A 81 -11.29 -0.71 -12.61
N VAL A 82 -11.15 -2.00 -12.81
CA VAL A 82 -10.46 -2.60 -13.95
C VAL A 82 -11.41 -3.49 -14.72
N LYS A 83 -11.38 -3.34 -16.05
CA LYS A 83 -12.08 -4.21 -17.00
C LYS A 83 -11.15 -4.54 -18.15
N ASP A 84 -11.09 -5.82 -18.53
CA ASP A 84 -10.24 -6.28 -19.63
C ASP A 84 -8.77 -5.84 -19.48
N GLY A 85 -8.27 -5.83 -18.24
CA GLY A 85 -6.90 -5.43 -17.89
C GLY A 85 -6.62 -3.93 -17.93
N LYS A 86 -7.63 -3.10 -18.19
CA LYS A 86 -7.51 -1.64 -18.25
C LYS A 86 -8.33 -0.96 -17.17
N ILE A 87 -7.83 0.18 -16.70
CA ILE A 87 -8.51 1.00 -15.71
C ILE A 87 -9.69 1.69 -16.40
N VAL A 88 -10.90 1.44 -15.91
CA VAL A 88 -12.13 2.09 -16.39
C VAL A 88 -12.59 3.21 -15.46
N ASN A 89 -12.18 3.19 -14.19
CA ASN A 89 -12.45 4.23 -13.22
C ASN A 89 -11.36 4.26 -12.14
N LYS A 90 -11.17 5.41 -11.49
CA LYS A 90 -10.33 5.54 -10.30
C LYS A 90 -11.01 6.41 -9.25
N LYS A 91 -10.84 6.07 -7.97
CA LYS A 91 -11.38 6.80 -6.82
C LYS A 91 -10.37 6.82 -5.70
N MET A 92 -10.29 7.94 -4.98
CA MET A 92 -9.53 8.03 -3.73
C MET A 92 -10.49 8.32 -2.57
N VAL A 93 -10.23 7.69 -1.43
CA VAL A 93 -10.90 7.98 -0.15
C VAL A 93 -9.83 8.16 0.90
N GLN A 94 -9.78 9.34 1.50
CA GLN A 94 -8.96 9.55 2.69
C GLN A 94 -9.77 9.16 3.92
N LYS A 95 -9.16 8.38 4.81
CA LYS A 95 -9.68 8.08 6.14
C LYS A 95 -8.73 8.67 7.16
N GLN A 96 -9.28 9.44 8.08
CA GLN A 96 -8.59 9.83 9.29
C GLN A 96 -9.12 8.93 10.40
N GLU A 97 -8.24 8.21 11.09
CA GLU A 97 -8.66 7.53 12.32
C GLU A 97 -8.92 8.61 13.37
N ASP A 98 -10.10 8.54 14.00
CA ASP A 98 -10.39 9.41 15.13
C ASP A 98 -9.35 9.11 16.23
N PRO A 99 -8.79 10.12 16.90
CA PRO A 99 -7.84 9.93 17.99
C PRO A 99 -8.59 9.46 19.26
N TYR A 100 -9.15 8.25 19.23
CA TYR A 100 -9.84 7.66 20.38
C TYR A 100 -8.89 7.48 21.58
N ASP A 101 -7.58 7.32 21.33
CA ASP A 101 -6.58 7.17 22.39
C ASP A 101 -6.39 8.42 23.27
N LEU A 102 -6.81 9.61 22.82
CA LEU A 102 -6.64 10.86 23.58
C LEU A 102 -7.83 11.22 24.48
N ILE A 103 -9.00 10.62 24.27
CA ILE A 103 -10.23 10.95 25.01
C ILE A 103 -10.67 9.88 26.02
N TYR A 104 -10.04 8.69 25.99
CA TYR A 104 -10.22 7.63 26.98
C TYR A 104 -9.02 7.50 27.94
N GLN A 105 -8.23 8.55 28.11
CA GLN A 105 -7.34 8.63 29.27
C GLN A 105 -8.18 8.93 30.51
N ASP A 106 -8.43 7.91 31.33
CA ASP A 106 -9.11 8.03 32.64
C ASP A 106 -8.33 8.90 33.67
N ASP A 107 -7.13 9.38 33.32
CA ASP A 107 -6.28 10.17 34.21
C ASP A 107 -6.21 11.64 33.78
N PRO A 108 -6.89 12.58 34.48
CA PRO A 108 -6.78 14.01 34.23
C PRO A 108 -5.38 14.60 34.53
N ASN A 109 -4.45 13.82 35.09
CA ASN A 109 -3.08 14.24 35.43
C ASN A 109 -1.99 13.55 34.60
N HIS A 110 -2.30 13.02 33.40
CA HIS A 110 -1.27 12.38 32.58
C HIS A 110 -0.21 13.41 32.13
N HIS A 111 0.96 13.39 32.77
CA HIS A 111 2.08 14.27 32.43
C HIS A 111 2.77 13.79 31.16
N TYR A 112 2.73 14.61 30.11
CA TYR A 112 3.54 14.45 28.91
C TYR A 112 5.02 14.67 29.29
N TYR A 113 5.83 13.62 29.30
CA TYR A 113 7.29 13.78 29.33
C TYR A 113 7.83 13.74 27.88
N PRO A 114 8.70 14.69 27.49
CA PRO A 114 9.28 14.78 26.15
C PRO A 114 10.28 13.66 25.83
#